data_AF-A0A8K0C991-F1
#
_entry.id   AF-A0A8K0C991-F1
#
_cell.length_a   1.000
_cell.length_b   1.000
_cell.length_c   1.000
_cell.angle_alpha   90.00
_cell.angle_beta   90.00
_cell.angle_gamma   90.00
#
_symmetry.space_group_name_H-M   'P 1'
#
loop_
_entity.id
_entity.type
_entity.pdbx_description
1 polymer ?
#
loop_
_entity_poly.entity_id
_entity_poly.type
_entity_poly.pdbx_seq_one_letter_code
_entity_poly.pdbx_strand_id
1 'polypeptide(L)'
;MDYQQQLSVEFTRRFKDYLSWPDFCIYRRLSEDYIREFKDYVDWEAISQNQRLSESFIREFKDHVDWKVISKNQKLSEGFIREFKDWVDWEIISQHQKLSEDFTRDFKNYVNWESICTVQKLSEKFLRELKDYINWKTTSQHQKLSEDFIREFKESVDWTFISMMQELSEDFIREFKDCADWKYIFENQKLSIDFTRELKTYLNWTSISWAQRLSEDFIREFKDCVEWKSIAYRQTLTEEFIDEFKDYIDWEIISVAQELSENFIRKFNNCVNWKAVSRHQKLSEGFIREFKDCVDWEIISQNQRLSEDFLQEFQNRIHWKAISKTKTLSEHFIREFKDHVDWEEISKEQDLSEDFIRDFKAYVDWKTISQFQELSEEFISEFRVCVEWKAVSKNQKLSEDFIREFKDCVDWEAVSQKQELSKKFLREFKECIDWKAFFQRQELSEDMIREFNDYVDWETICLDQVLSEDFIREFEYYVDWSKITSNQKLSETFIREFKDSVDWGIIFFKQKLSEDFIREFRDLADWEDVSSNQELSEDFIREFKDYLYWDHISRNQKLSKDFILEFRDYIDWEAISCRSSI
;
A
#
# COMPACT_ATOMS: atom_id res chain seq x y z
N MET A 1 -39.77 -9.20 6.15
CA MET A 1 -40.80 -8.58 5.30
C MET A 1 -40.17 -7.33 4.77
N ASP A 2 -39.61 -7.46 3.58
CA ASP A 2 -38.62 -6.56 3.00
C ASP A 2 -39.39 -5.55 2.13
N TYR A 3 -39.62 -4.36 2.66
CA TYR A 3 -40.30 -3.27 1.94
C TYR A 3 -39.32 -2.12 1.77
N GLN A 4 -38.39 -2.32 0.84
CA GLN A 4 -37.70 -1.20 0.22
C GLN A 4 -38.74 -0.40 -0.57
N GLN A 5 -38.73 0.91 -0.36
CA GLN A 5 -39.46 1.89 -1.12
C GLN A 5 -38.87 1.97 -2.54
N GLN A 6 -38.96 0.88 -3.31
CA GLN A 6 -38.94 0.97 -4.76
C GLN A 6 -40.12 1.88 -5.11
N LEU A 7 -39.84 3.03 -5.71
CA LEU A 7 -40.85 3.85 -6.35
C LEU A 7 -41.51 2.96 -7.40
N SER A 8 -42.60 2.28 -7.01
CA SER A 8 -43.25 1.32 -7.88
C SER A 8 -43.71 2.01 -9.16
N VAL A 9 -43.99 1.25 -10.22
CA VAL A 9 -44.57 1.80 -11.47
C VAL A 9 -45.79 2.67 -11.15
N GLU A 10 -46.62 2.24 -10.20
CA GLU A 10 -47.78 3.00 -9.73
C GLU A 10 -47.41 4.32 -9.04
N PHE A 11 -46.34 4.34 -8.22
CA PHE A 11 -45.82 5.60 -7.68
C PHE A 11 -45.41 6.54 -8.81
N THR A 12 -44.64 6.02 -9.76
CA THR A 12 -44.13 6.80 -10.90
C THR A 12 -45.29 7.37 -11.72
N ARG A 13 -46.31 6.58 -12.04
CA ARG A 13 -47.53 7.06 -12.74
C ARG A 13 -48.17 8.25 -12.05
N ARG A 14 -48.21 8.24 -10.71
CA ARG A 14 -48.87 9.28 -9.90
C ARG A 14 -48.03 10.55 -9.79
N PHE A 15 -46.70 10.43 -9.80
CA PHE A 15 -45.78 11.54 -9.49
C PHE A 15 -44.80 11.91 -10.62
N LYS A 16 -44.94 11.33 -11.81
CA LYS A 16 -44.06 11.56 -12.98
C LYS A 16 -43.78 13.03 -13.31
N ASP A 17 -44.74 13.93 -13.10
CA ASP A 17 -44.57 15.34 -13.44
C ASP A 17 -43.76 16.13 -12.39
N TYR A 18 -43.43 15.49 -11.25
CA TYR A 18 -42.62 16.07 -10.18
C TYR A 18 -41.21 15.49 -10.12
N LEU A 19 -41.00 14.26 -10.62
CA LEU A 19 -39.70 13.58 -10.54
C LEU A 19 -38.63 14.30 -11.37
N SER A 20 -37.42 14.41 -10.82
CA SER A 20 -36.22 14.70 -11.62
C SER A 20 -35.87 13.47 -12.45
N TRP A 21 -36.21 13.48 -13.74
CA TRP A 21 -35.97 12.35 -14.65
C TRP A 21 -34.50 12.11 -15.02
N PRO A 22 -33.64 13.14 -15.19
CA PRO A 22 -32.21 12.92 -15.41
C PRO A 22 -31.58 12.10 -14.27
N ASP A 23 -31.77 12.51 -13.02
CA ASP A 23 -31.25 11.80 -11.86
C ASP A 23 -31.86 10.41 -11.71
N PHE A 24 -33.17 10.31 -11.97
CA PHE A 24 -33.88 9.04 -11.95
C PHE A 24 -33.28 8.04 -12.94
N CYS A 25 -32.91 8.48 -14.15
CA CYS A 25 -32.31 7.65 -15.18
C CYS A 25 -30.83 7.33 -14.94
N ILE A 26 -30.09 8.20 -14.24
CA ILE A 26 -28.67 8.01 -13.90
C ILE A 26 -28.49 6.99 -12.77
N TYR A 27 -29.23 7.14 -11.66
CA TYR A 27 -28.97 6.39 -10.43
C TYR A 27 -29.74 5.07 -10.32
N ARG A 28 -30.60 4.74 -11.29
CA ARG A 28 -31.47 3.54 -11.24
C ARG A 28 -31.22 2.59 -12.40
N ARG A 29 -31.45 1.30 -12.15
CA ARG A 29 -31.57 0.28 -13.21
C ARG A 29 -33.03 0.17 -13.63
N LEU A 30 -33.32 0.52 -14.87
CA LEU A 30 -34.68 0.55 -15.41
C LEU A 30 -34.87 -0.62 -16.39
N SER A 31 -36.00 -1.32 -16.29
CA SER A 31 -36.35 -2.34 -17.28
C SER A 31 -36.84 -1.69 -18.58
N GLU A 32 -36.69 -2.39 -19.71
CA GLU A 32 -37.17 -1.88 -21.00
C GLU A 32 -38.67 -1.57 -21.00
N ASP A 33 -39.50 -2.40 -20.37
CA ASP A 33 -40.95 -2.16 -20.26
C ASP A 33 -41.27 -0.89 -19.47
N TYR A 34 -40.46 -0.61 -18.44
CA TYR A 34 -40.57 0.63 -17.68
C TYR A 34 -40.23 1.84 -18.56
N ILE A 35 -39.12 1.76 -19.31
CA ILE A 35 -38.69 2.83 -20.21
C ILE A 35 -39.74 3.04 -21.32
N ARG A 36 -40.34 1.98 -21.87
CA ARG A 36 -41.44 2.07 -22.85
C ARG A 36 -42.63 2.85 -22.29
N GLU A 37 -43.00 2.59 -21.04
CA GLU A 37 -44.13 3.25 -20.39
C GLU A 37 -43.89 4.75 -20.17
N PHE A 38 -42.66 5.13 -19.80
CA PHE A 38 -42.30 6.52 -19.47
C PHE A 38 -41.40 7.19 -20.53
N LYS A 39 -41.47 6.73 -21.77
CA LYS A 39 -40.61 7.16 -22.88
C LYS A 39 -40.55 8.68 -23.13
N ASP A 40 -41.64 9.38 -22.80
CA ASP A 40 -41.78 10.83 -23.02
C ASP A 40 -41.15 11.65 -21.87
N TYR A 41 -40.67 10.98 -20.82
CA TYR A 41 -40.11 11.59 -19.62
C TYR A 41 -38.64 11.23 -19.36
N VAL A 42 -38.25 10.00 -19.69
CA VAL A 42 -36.87 9.52 -19.44
C VAL A 42 -35.82 10.37 -20.15
N ASP A 43 -34.65 10.49 -19.52
CA ASP A 43 -33.47 11.06 -20.14
C ASP A 43 -32.80 10.01 -21.04
N TRP A 44 -32.96 10.16 -22.35
CA TRP A 44 -32.47 9.19 -23.32
C TRP A 44 -30.94 9.08 -23.40
N GLU A 45 -30.20 10.13 -23.05
CA GLU A 45 -28.75 10.08 -22.96
C GLU A 45 -28.34 9.20 -21.78
N ALA A 46 -28.92 9.45 -20.60
CA ALA A 46 -28.70 8.64 -19.40
C ALA A 46 -29.14 7.18 -19.61
N ILE A 47 -30.26 6.94 -20.30
CA ILE A 47 -30.71 5.59 -20.67
C ILE A 47 -29.66 4.89 -21.55
N SER A 48 -29.15 5.58 -22.57
CA SER A 48 -28.18 5.01 -23.51
C SER A 48 -26.85 4.67 -22.83
N GLN A 49 -26.42 5.50 -21.87
CA GLN A 49 -25.16 5.36 -21.16
C GLN A 49 -25.20 4.27 -20.08
N ASN A 50 -26.28 4.23 -19.28
CA ASN A 50 -26.28 3.49 -18.02
C ASN A 50 -27.09 2.18 -18.05
N GLN A 51 -27.95 1.98 -19.06
CA GLN A 51 -28.81 0.81 -19.13
C GLN A 51 -28.27 -0.26 -20.11
N ARG A 52 -28.63 -1.52 -19.87
CA ARG A 52 -28.37 -2.62 -20.79
C ARG A 52 -29.60 -2.81 -21.68
N LEU A 53 -29.48 -2.48 -22.95
CA LEU A 53 -30.60 -2.45 -23.89
C LEU A 53 -30.48 -3.59 -24.90
N SER A 54 -31.60 -4.23 -25.22
CA SER A 54 -31.69 -5.22 -26.29
C SER A 54 -31.72 -4.54 -27.66
N GLU A 55 -31.23 -5.24 -28.69
CA GLU A 55 -31.31 -4.76 -30.08
C GLU A 55 -32.75 -4.50 -30.54
N SER A 56 -33.72 -5.29 -30.08
CA SER A 56 -35.14 -5.06 -30.37
C SER A 56 -35.63 -3.74 -29.80
N PHE A 57 -35.20 -3.39 -28.59
CA PHE A 57 -35.55 -2.12 -27.95
C PHE A 57 -34.87 -0.94 -28.63
N ILE A 58 -33.58 -1.06 -28.95
CA ILE A 58 -32.84 -0.02 -29.67
C ILE A 58 -33.48 0.22 -31.06
N ARG A 59 -33.93 -0.84 -31.75
CA ARG A 59 -34.66 -0.72 -33.02
C ARG A 59 -35.97 0.04 -32.85
N GLU A 60 -36.71 -0.22 -31.78
CA GLU A 60 -37.97 0.46 -31.44
C GLU A 60 -37.76 1.96 -31.19
N PHE A 61 -36.68 2.33 -30.48
CA PHE A 61 -36.38 3.71 -30.07
C PHE A 61 -35.17 4.34 -30.77
N LYS A 62 -34.91 3.93 -32.03
CA LYS A 62 -33.74 4.35 -32.81
C LYS A 62 -33.56 5.87 -32.92
N ASP A 63 -34.65 6.64 -32.92
CA ASP A 63 -34.62 8.09 -33.10
C ASP A 63 -34.37 8.84 -31.78
N HIS A 64 -34.27 8.12 -30.64
CA HIS A 64 -34.10 8.71 -29.31
C HIS A 64 -32.75 8.36 -28.67
N VAL A 65 -32.23 7.15 -28.91
CA VAL A 65 -30.98 6.69 -28.30
C VAL A 65 -29.76 7.45 -28.85
N ASP A 66 -28.73 7.58 -28.01
CA ASP A 66 -27.42 8.08 -28.44
C ASP A 66 -26.62 6.96 -29.13
N TRP A 67 -26.55 7.01 -30.45
CA TRP A 67 -25.88 5.99 -31.26
C TRP A 67 -24.38 5.86 -31.00
N LYS A 68 -23.71 6.93 -30.60
CA LYS A 68 -22.29 6.90 -30.25
C LYS A 68 -22.08 6.07 -28.98
N VAL A 69 -22.90 6.33 -27.97
CA VAL A 69 -22.89 5.60 -26.70
C VAL A 69 -23.33 4.16 -26.88
N ILE A 70 -24.39 3.92 -27.65
CA ILE A 70 -24.88 2.56 -27.95
C ILE A 70 -23.79 1.75 -28.66
N SER A 71 -23.10 2.33 -29.63
CA SER A 71 -22.00 1.70 -30.37
C SER A 71 -20.84 1.28 -29.47
N LYS A 72 -20.62 2.00 -28.36
CA LYS A 72 -19.53 1.73 -27.39
C LYS A 72 -19.92 0.73 -26.32
N ASN A 73 -21.08 0.94 -25.69
CA ASN A 73 -21.44 0.30 -24.43
C ASN A 73 -22.28 -0.96 -24.61
N GLN A 74 -23.03 -1.08 -25.71
CA GLN A 74 -23.89 -2.24 -25.96
C GLN A 74 -23.13 -3.29 -26.77
N LYS A 75 -23.48 -4.57 -26.57
CA LYS A 75 -22.98 -5.68 -27.39
C LYS A 75 -23.89 -5.82 -28.60
N LEU A 76 -23.43 -5.35 -29.76
CA LEU A 76 -24.19 -5.34 -30.99
C LEU A 76 -23.79 -6.51 -31.90
N SER A 77 -24.78 -7.16 -32.51
CA SER A 77 -24.59 -8.17 -33.53
C SER A 77 -24.29 -7.53 -34.88
N GLU A 78 -23.53 -8.25 -35.70
CA GLU A 78 -23.21 -7.80 -37.07
C GLU A 78 -24.47 -7.61 -37.94
N GLY A 79 -25.51 -8.41 -37.71
CA GLY A 79 -26.80 -8.24 -38.38
C GLY A 79 -27.47 -6.91 -38.02
N PHE A 80 -27.41 -6.52 -36.75
CA PHE A 80 -27.92 -5.24 -36.29
C PHE A 80 -27.10 -4.07 -36.83
N ILE A 81 -25.76 -4.17 -36.80
CA ILE A 81 -24.88 -3.11 -37.34
C ILE A 81 -25.11 -2.95 -38.86
N ARG A 82 -25.35 -4.04 -39.60
CA ARG A 82 -25.72 -3.98 -41.04
C ARG A 82 -27.00 -3.19 -41.27
N GLU A 83 -28.02 -3.45 -40.46
CA GLU A 83 -29.32 -2.77 -40.54
C GLU A 83 -29.17 -1.26 -40.27
N PHE A 84 -28.34 -0.89 -39.30
CA PHE A 84 -28.16 0.49 -38.82
C PHE A 84 -26.83 1.13 -39.24
N LYS A 85 -26.28 0.72 -40.38
CA LYS A 85 -24.96 1.17 -40.88
C LYS A 85 -24.81 2.69 -41.02
N ASP A 86 -25.90 3.40 -41.27
CA ASP A 86 -25.91 4.85 -41.49
C ASP A 86 -26.09 5.64 -40.18
N TRP A 87 -26.27 4.93 -39.05
CA TRP A 87 -26.51 5.49 -37.72
C TRP A 87 -25.37 5.24 -36.74
N VAL A 88 -24.75 4.06 -36.81
CA VAL A 88 -23.66 3.69 -35.91
C VAL A 88 -22.41 4.56 -36.12
N ASP A 89 -21.64 4.74 -35.06
CA ASP A 89 -20.32 5.38 -35.13
C ASP A 89 -19.26 4.34 -35.51
N TRP A 90 -18.82 4.36 -36.76
CA TRP A 90 -17.90 3.35 -37.30
C TRP A 90 -16.52 3.33 -36.64
N GLU A 91 -16.04 4.45 -36.11
CA GLU A 91 -14.78 4.48 -35.37
C GLU A 91 -14.93 3.70 -34.06
N ILE A 92 -16.01 3.98 -33.31
CA ILE A 92 -16.32 3.29 -32.06
C ILE A 92 -16.63 1.81 -32.29
N ILE A 93 -17.41 1.49 -33.32
CA ILE A 93 -17.72 0.09 -33.67
C ILE A 93 -16.42 -0.68 -33.94
N SER A 94 -15.48 -0.08 -34.68
CA SER A 94 -14.20 -0.73 -35.00
C SER A 94 -13.32 -1.00 -33.78
N GLN A 95 -13.39 -0.12 -32.77
CA GLN A 95 -12.60 -0.22 -31.53
C GLN A 95 -13.22 -1.15 -30.48
N HIS A 96 -14.56 -1.16 -30.36
CA HIS A 96 -15.24 -1.75 -29.21
C HIS A 96 -16.04 -3.01 -29.54
N GLN A 97 -16.44 -3.21 -30.80
CA GLN A 97 -17.20 -4.40 -31.19
C GLN A 97 -16.28 -5.51 -31.70
N LYS A 98 -16.72 -6.76 -31.54
CA LYS A 98 -16.05 -7.92 -32.13
C LYS A 98 -16.58 -8.14 -33.53
N LEU A 99 -15.73 -7.92 -34.53
CA LEU A 99 -16.11 -7.97 -35.94
C LEU A 99 -15.41 -9.13 -36.64
N SER A 100 -16.15 -9.90 -37.43
CA SER A 100 -15.63 -10.95 -38.29
C SER A 100 -14.95 -10.37 -39.53
N GLU A 101 -14.06 -11.17 -40.13
CA GLU A 101 -13.43 -10.80 -41.41
C GLU A 101 -14.46 -10.61 -42.52
N ASP A 102 -15.50 -11.44 -42.57
CA ASP A 102 -16.56 -11.33 -43.58
C ASP A 102 -17.33 -10.03 -43.45
N PHE A 103 -17.70 -9.64 -42.23
CA PHE A 103 -18.30 -8.34 -41.98
C PHE A 103 -17.37 -7.19 -42.33
N THR A 104 -16.12 -7.25 -41.87
CA THR A 104 -15.12 -6.21 -42.11
C THR A 104 -14.86 -6.04 -43.62
N ARG A 105 -14.89 -7.13 -44.40
CA ARG A 105 -14.78 -7.11 -45.87
C ARG A 105 -15.92 -6.33 -46.51
N ASP A 106 -17.15 -6.62 -46.10
CA ASP A 106 -18.35 -5.99 -46.66
C ASP A 106 -18.38 -4.48 -46.37
N PHE A 107 -17.81 -4.07 -45.23
CA PHE A 107 -17.76 -2.68 -44.77
C PHE A 107 -16.36 -2.04 -44.80
N LYS A 108 -15.48 -2.52 -45.68
CA LYS A 108 -14.08 -2.05 -45.76
C LYS A 108 -13.91 -0.54 -45.94
N ASN A 109 -14.89 0.14 -46.53
CA ASN A 109 -14.86 1.58 -46.76
C ASN A 109 -15.38 2.40 -45.56
N TYR A 110 -15.89 1.74 -44.52
CA TYR A 110 -16.48 2.38 -43.34
C TYR A 110 -15.64 2.16 -42.09
N VAL A 111 -15.09 0.96 -41.89
CA VAL A 111 -14.32 0.61 -40.69
C VAL A 111 -13.06 1.45 -40.54
N ASN A 112 -12.67 1.72 -39.29
CA ASN A 112 -11.39 2.34 -38.97
C ASN A 112 -10.28 1.27 -38.97
N TRP A 113 -9.47 1.24 -40.02
CA TRP A 113 -8.47 0.19 -40.24
C TRP A 113 -7.37 0.14 -39.18
N GLU A 114 -6.99 1.26 -38.58
CA GLU A 114 -6.04 1.27 -37.46
C GLU A 114 -6.61 0.54 -36.24
N SER A 115 -7.87 0.80 -35.90
CA SER A 115 -8.57 0.13 -34.81
C SER A 115 -8.77 -1.36 -35.10
N ILE A 116 -9.17 -1.70 -36.34
CA ILE A 116 -9.33 -3.09 -36.78
C ILE A 116 -8.01 -3.85 -36.66
N CYS A 117 -6.90 -3.31 -37.18
CA CYS A 117 -5.58 -3.95 -37.10
C CYS A 117 -4.99 -4.00 -35.69
N THR A 118 -5.49 -3.18 -34.75
CA THR A 118 -5.05 -3.20 -33.35
C THR A 118 -5.81 -4.22 -32.52
N VAL A 119 -7.14 -4.26 -32.69
CA VAL A 119 -8.04 -4.94 -31.75
C VAL A 119 -8.45 -6.32 -32.25
N GLN A 120 -8.67 -6.47 -33.56
CA GLN A 120 -9.16 -7.72 -34.13
C GLN A 120 -8.00 -8.67 -34.43
N LYS A 121 -8.25 -9.98 -34.31
CA LYS A 121 -7.30 -11.00 -34.77
C LYS A 121 -7.58 -11.33 -36.23
N LEU A 122 -6.70 -10.89 -37.12
CA LEU A 122 -6.87 -11.01 -38.56
C LEU A 122 -5.99 -12.13 -39.12
N SER A 123 -6.51 -12.86 -40.09
CA SER A 123 -5.76 -13.85 -40.86
C SER A 123 -4.95 -13.19 -41.96
N GLU A 124 -3.80 -13.78 -42.28
CA GLU A 124 -2.95 -13.27 -43.36
C GLU A 124 -3.63 -13.31 -44.73
N LYS A 125 -4.51 -14.28 -44.97
CA LYS A 125 -5.30 -14.34 -46.20
C LYS A 125 -6.18 -13.09 -46.33
N PHE A 126 -6.80 -12.67 -45.23
CA PHE A 126 -7.61 -11.47 -45.18
C PHE A 126 -6.77 -10.19 -45.33
N LEU A 127 -5.63 -10.11 -44.64
CA LEU A 127 -4.70 -8.99 -44.77
C LEU A 127 -4.18 -8.84 -46.22
N ARG A 128 -3.88 -9.95 -46.91
CA ARG A 128 -3.49 -9.95 -48.34
C ARG A 128 -4.59 -9.38 -49.23
N GLU A 129 -5.83 -9.77 -48.97
CA GLU A 129 -6.99 -9.33 -49.75
C GLU A 129 -7.22 -7.83 -49.63
N LEU A 130 -7.02 -7.26 -48.43
CA LEU A 130 -7.31 -5.86 -48.11
C LEU A 130 -6.06 -5.02 -47.85
N LYS A 131 -4.94 -5.42 -48.42
CA LYS A 131 -3.62 -4.80 -48.27
C LYS A 131 -3.56 -3.29 -48.56
N ASP A 132 -4.46 -2.81 -49.42
CA ASP A 132 -4.52 -1.40 -49.83
C ASP A 132 -5.27 -0.53 -48.80
N TYR A 133 -5.92 -1.14 -47.80
CA TYR A 133 -6.70 -0.47 -46.76
C TYR A 133 -6.02 -0.50 -45.39
N ILE A 134 -5.28 -1.57 -45.08
CA ILE A 134 -4.69 -1.77 -43.75
C ILE A 134 -3.59 -0.73 -43.45
N ASN A 135 -3.45 -0.37 -42.18
CA ASN A 135 -2.29 0.39 -41.71
C ASN A 135 -1.12 -0.57 -41.45
N TRP A 136 -0.09 -0.53 -42.30
CA TRP A 136 1.07 -1.44 -42.23
C TRP A 136 1.88 -1.32 -40.95
N LYS A 137 2.01 -0.13 -40.38
CA LYS A 137 2.70 0.09 -39.11
C LYS A 137 1.96 -0.62 -37.96
N THR A 138 0.67 -0.33 -37.83
CA THR A 138 -0.19 -0.95 -36.82
C THR A 138 -0.28 -2.46 -37.01
N THR A 139 -0.35 -2.92 -38.26
CA THR A 139 -0.40 -4.35 -38.59
C THR A 139 0.89 -5.06 -38.15
N SER A 140 2.06 -4.47 -38.42
CA SER A 140 3.38 -5.02 -38.05
C SER A 140 3.57 -5.10 -36.53
N GLN A 141 2.98 -4.15 -35.80
CA GLN A 141 3.06 -4.05 -34.34
C GLN A 141 2.12 -5.02 -33.61
N HIS A 142 0.89 -5.18 -34.08
CA HIS A 142 -0.18 -5.83 -33.31
C HIS A 142 -0.64 -7.19 -33.85
N GLN A 143 -0.43 -7.46 -35.14
CA GLN A 143 -0.79 -8.75 -35.72
C GLN A 143 0.37 -9.73 -35.63
N LYS A 144 0.05 -11.02 -35.48
CA LYS A 144 1.03 -12.10 -35.59
C LYS A 144 1.21 -12.43 -37.07
N LEU A 145 2.40 -12.15 -37.60
CA LEU A 145 2.70 -12.33 -39.02
C LEU A 145 3.74 -13.44 -39.19
N SER A 146 3.51 -14.32 -40.16
CA SER A 146 4.48 -15.31 -40.59
C SER A 146 5.57 -14.69 -41.45
N GLU A 147 6.73 -15.33 -41.45
CA GLU A 147 7.86 -14.95 -42.30
C GLU A 147 7.49 -14.92 -43.79
N ASP A 148 6.65 -15.84 -44.27
CA ASP A 148 6.20 -15.86 -45.67
C ASP A 148 5.35 -14.63 -46.02
N PHE A 149 4.52 -14.16 -45.09
CA PHE A 149 3.77 -12.93 -45.26
C PHE A 149 4.69 -11.71 -45.24
N ILE A 150 5.60 -11.63 -44.28
CA ILE A 150 6.55 -10.52 -44.17
C ILE A 150 7.43 -10.46 -45.43
N ARG A 151 7.88 -11.62 -45.95
CA ARG A 151 8.66 -11.72 -47.20
C ARG A 151 7.91 -11.15 -48.40
N GLU A 152 6.62 -11.45 -48.53
CA GLU A 152 5.79 -10.93 -49.62
C GLU A 152 5.62 -9.41 -49.54
N PHE A 153 5.47 -8.85 -48.33
CA PHE A 153 5.19 -7.44 -48.09
C PHE A 153 6.37 -6.66 -47.50
N LYS A 154 7.59 -7.10 -47.79
CA LYS A 154 8.83 -6.54 -47.22
C LYS A 154 9.02 -5.04 -47.41
N GLU A 155 8.47 -4.46 -48.48
CA GLU A 155 8.57 -3.03 -48.78
C GLU A 155 7.50 -2.19 -48.05
N SER A 156 6.50 -2.85 -47.44
CA SER A 156 5.37 -2.21 -46.78
C SER A 156 5.41 -2.31 -45.26
N VAL A 157 5.90 -3.44 -44.72
CA VAL A 157 5.97 -3.69 -43.28
C VAL A 157 6.90 -2.70 -42.57
N ASP A 158 6.62 -2.42 -41.30
CA ASP A 158 7.49 -1.62 -40.44
C ASP A 158 8.54 -2.53 -39.79
N TRP A 159 9.76 -2.52 -40.32
CA TRP A 159 10.84 -3.42 -39.89
C TRP A 159 11.26 -3.26 -38.44
N THR A 160 11.08 -2.09 -37.84
CA THR A 160 11.34 -1.88 -36.41
C THR A 160 10.36 -2.71 -35.58
N PHE A 161 9.06 -2.67 -35.91
CA PHE A 161 8.07 -3.51 -35.23
C PHE A 161 8.18 -4.98 -35.58
N ILE A 162 8.53 -5.33 -36.81
CA ILE A 162 8.81 -6.73 -37.17
C ILE A 162 9.93 -7.29 -36.29
N SER A 163 11.05 -6.56 -36.17
CA SER A 163 12.21 -6.98 -35.38
C SER A 163 11.93 -7.02 -33.88
N MET A 164 11.05 -6.14 -33.40
CA MET A 164 10.69 -6.03 -31.99
C MET A 164 9.63 -7.04 -31.54
N MET A 165 8.60 -7.28 -32.36
CA MET A 165 7.37 -7.97 -31.92
C MET A 165 7.22 -9.39 -32.46
N GLN A 166 7.85 -9.72 -33.59
CA GLN A 166 7.68 -11.03 -34.24
C GLN A 166 8.75 -12.02 -33.79
N GLU A 167 8.42 -13.30 -33.79
CA GLU A 167 9.39 -14.39 -33.61
C GLU A 167 9.97 -14.74 -34.98
N LEU A 168 11.28 -14.54 -35.15
CA LEU A 168 11.95 -14.65 -36.43
C LEU A 168 13.05 -15.72 -36.37
N SER A 169 13.10 -16.57 -37.38
CA SER A 169 14.14 -17.56 -37.59
C SER A 169 15.44 -16.90 -38.08
N GLU A 170 16.56 -17.55 -37.77
CA GLU A 170 17.88 -17.11 -38.23
C GLU A 170 17.97 -17.03 -39.75
N ASP A 171 17.40 -17.99 -40.48
CA ASP A 171 17.41 -17.97 -41.94
C ASP A 171 16.66 -16.77 -42.51
N PHE A 172 15.55 -16.38 -41.89
CA PHE A 172 14.79 -15.19 -42.27
C PHE A 172 15.54 -13.90 -41.96
N ILE A 173 16.12 -13.79 -40.75
CA ILE A 173 16.92 -12.63 -40.37
C ILE A 173 18.13 -12.50 -41.30
N ARG A 174 18.76 -13.62 -41.71
CA ARG A 174 19.86 -13.62 -42.69
C ARG A 174 19.42 -13.04 -44.04
N GLU A 175 18.24 -13.46 -44.52
CA GLU A 175 17.66 -12.98 -45.77
C GLU A 175 17.41 -11.46 -45.74
N PHE A 176 16.96 -10.93 -44.59
CA PHE A 176 16.54 -9.53 -44.42
C PHE A 176 17.45 -8.68 -43.53
N LYS A 177 18.73 -9.04 -43.43
CA LYS A 177 19.72 -8.39 -42.57
C LYS A 177 19.87 -6.88 -42.78
N ASP A 178 19.63 -6.40 -44.00
CA ASP A 178 19.79 -4.98 -44.35
C ASP A 178 18.56 -4.14 -43.96
N CYS A 179 17.42 -4.80 -43.67
CA CYS A 179 16.18 -4.16 -43.24
C CYS A 179 15.93 -4.30 -41.74
N ALA A 180 16.36 -5.42 -41.13
CA ALA A 180 16.11 -5.73 -39.75
C ALA A 180 16.72 -4.69 -38.79
N ASP A 181 15.98 -4.35 -37.73
CA ASP A 181 16.48 -3.51 -36.65
C ASP A 181 17.27 -4.38 -35.67
N TRP A 182 18.57 -4.39 -35.88
CA TRP A 182 19.52 -5.22 -35.15
C TRP A 182 19.47 -5.05 -33.64
N LYS A 183 19.15 -3.85 -33.14
CA LYS A 183 19.00 -3.63 -31.69
C LYS A 183 17.91 -4.56 -31.13
N TYR A 184 16.75 -4.57 -31.76
CA TYR A 184 15.61 -5.36 -31.31
C TYR A 184 15.76 -6.85 -31.61
N ILE A 185 16.40 -7.20 -32.73
CA ILE A 185 16.75 -8.60 -33.01
C ILE A 185 17.58 -9.17 -31.85
N PHE A 186 18.58 -8.46 -31.34
CA PHE A 186 19.40 -8.97 -30.22
C PHE A 186 18.70 -8.93 -28.87
N GLU A 187 17.85 -7.96 -28.63
CA GLU A 187 17.12 -7.88 -27.35
C GLU A 187 16.08 -9.02 -27.24
N ASN A 188 15.44 -9.38 -28.35
CA ASN A 188 14.23 -10.22 -28.33
C ASN A 188 14.39 -11.62 -28.94
N GLN A 189 15.36 -11.85 -29.84
CA GLN A 189 15.56 -13.16 -30.47
C GLN A 189 16.64 -13.98 -29.77
N LYS A 190 16.48 -15.30 -29.74
CA LYS A 190 17.52 -16.23 -29.29
C LYS A 190 18.33 -16.68 -30.49
N LEU A 191 19.56 -16.19 -30.59
CA LEU A 191 20.44 -16.47 -31.73
C LEU A 191 21.50 -17.50 -31.35
N SER A 192 21.79 -18.40 -32.29
CA SER A 192 22.84 -19.40 -32.22
C SER A 192 24.21 -18.75 -32.38
N ILE A 193 25.23 -19.46 -31.90
CA ILE A 193 26.61 -18.99 -32.02
C ILE A 193 27.06 -18.93 -33.49
N ASP A 194 26.66 -19.92 -34.30
CA ASP A 194 26.98 -19.98 -35.73
C ASP A 194 26.39 -18.79 -36.50
N PHE A 195 25.15 -18.42 -36.18
CA PHE A 195 24.52 -17.23 -36.74
C PHE A 195 25.22 -15.94 -36.33
N THR A 196 25.59 -15.85 -35.05
CA THR A 196 26.32 -14.71 -34.51
C THR A 196 27.70 -14.55 -35.16
N ARG A 197 28.39 -15.65 -35.51
CA ARG A 197 29.66 -15.63 -36.27
C ARG A 197 29.48 -14.95 -37.62
N GLU A 198 28.42 -15.33 -38.34
CA GLU A 198 28.16 -14.86 -39.70
C GLU A 198 27.87 -13.36 -39.74
N LEU A 199 27.07 -12.86 -38.81
CA LEU A 199 26.57 -11.47 -38.82
C LEU A 199 27.24 -10.57 -37.77
N LYS A 200 28.45 -10.98 -37.34
CA LYS A 200 29.31 -10.28 -36.39
C LYS A 200 29.41 -8.76 -36.61
N THR A 201 29.42 -8.32 -37.87
CA THR A 201 29.57 -6.91 -38.23
C THR A 201 28.35 -6.04 -37.93
N TYR A 202 27.17 -6.65 -37.76
CA TYR A 202 25.91 -5.96 -37.44
C TYR A 202 25.64 -5.91 -35.93
N LEU A 203 26.42 -6.64 -35.14
CA LEU A 203 26.24 -6.80 -33.72
C LEU A 203 26.64 -5.53 -32.95
N ASN A 204 25.76 -5.07 -32.06
CA ASN A 204 26.15 -4.13 -31.00
C ASN A 204 26.70 -4.94 -29.81
N TRP A 205 28.02 -5.12 -29.78
CA TRP A 205 28.69 -5.92 -28.78
C TRP A 205 28.49 -5.43 -27.34
N THR A 206 28.37 -4.13 -27.13
CA THR A 206 28.06 -3.56 -25.80
C THR A 206 26.68 -3.99 -25.32
N SER A 207 25.67 -3.91 -26.17
CA SER A 207 24.31 -4.36 -25.85
C SER A 207 24.27 -5.87 -25.59
N ILE A 208 24.95 -6.66 -26.42
CA ILE A 208 24.99 -8.12 -26.30
C ILE A 208 25.62 -8.54 -24.97
N SER A 209 26.78 -7.97 -24.62
CA SER A 209 27.48 -8.27 -23.36
C SER A 209 26.67 -7.88 -22.11
N TRP A 210 25.72 -6.96 -22.23
CA TRP A 210 24.89 -6.48 -21.13
C TRP A 210 23.53 -7.20 -21.01
N ALA A 211 22.84 -7.40 -22.14
CA ALA A 211 21.46 -7.83 -22.17
C ALA A 211 21.30 -9.35 -22.14
N GLN A 212 22.25 -10.09 -22.71
CA GLN A 212 22.13 -11.54 -22.88
C GLN A 212 22.88 -12.33 -21.80
N ARG A 213 22.41 -13.54 -21.53
CA ARG A 213 23.17 -14.55 -20.77
C ARG A 213 24.07 -15.29 -21.75
N LEU A 214 25.37 -15.05 -21.66
CA LEU A 214 26.35 -15.59 -22.60
C LEU A 214 27.07 -16.77 -21.95
N SER A 215 27.24 -17.86 -22.70
CA SER A 215 28.08 -18.98 -22.22
C SER A 215 29.56 -18.62 -22.30
N GLU A 216 30.37 -19.26 -21.47
CA GLU A 216 31.83 -19.09 -21.49
C GLU A 216 32.44 -19.45 -22.85
N ASP A 217 31.95 -20.49 -23.52
CA ASP A 217 32.42 -20.85 -24.87
C ASP A 217 32.15 -19.75 -25.90
N PHE A 218 31.00 -19.07 -25.78
CA PHE A 218 30.69 -17.92 -26.63
C PHE A 218 31.65 -16.76 -26.35
N ILE A 219 31.86 -16.44 -25.08
CA ILE A 219 32.75 -15.35 -24.68
C ILE A 219 34.19 -15.65 -25.11
N ARG A 220 34.65 -16.90 -24.96
CA ARG A 220 35.98 -17.37 -25.39
C ARG A 220 36.21 -17.14 -26.88
N GLU A 221 35.21 -17.43 -27.70
CA GLU A 221 35.28 -17.24 -29.13
C GLU A 221 35.31 -15.75 -29.54
N PHE A 222 34.48 -14.92 -28.90
CA PHE A 222 34.32 -13.51 -29.25
C PHE A 222 35.05 -12.55 -28.29
N LYS A 223 36.11 -13.03 -27.63
CA LYS A 223 36.89 -12.30 -26.64
C LYS A 223 37.36 -10.91 -27.07
N ASP A 224 37.63 -10.73 -28.36
CA ASP A 224 38.13 -9.46 -28.93
C ASP A 224 37.01 -8.46 -29.25
N CYS A 225 35.75 -8.81 -28.96
CA CYS A 225 34.59 -7.99 -29.30
C CYS A 225 33.66 -7.73 -28.12
N VAL A 226 33.52 -8.71 -27.22
CA VAL A 226 32.68 -8.55 -26.01
C VAL A 226 33.20 -7.42 -25.11
N GLU A 227 32.27 -6.76 -24.42
CA GLU A 227 32.59 -5.76 -23.41
C GLU A 227 32.85 -6.44 -22.05
N TRP A 228 34.13 -6.65 -21.72
CA TRP A 228 34.57 -7.42 -20.57
C TRP A 228 34.06 -6.92 -19.22
N LYS A 229 33.85 -5.61 -19.05
CA LYS A 229 33.26 -5.06 -17.82
C LYS A 229 31.83 -5.52 -17.61
N SER A 230 31.03 -5.52 -18.68
CA SER A 230 29.65 -6.02 -18.65
C SER A 230 29.62 -7.52 -18.38
N ILE A 231 30.54 -8.28 -18.99
CA ILE A 231 30.69 -9.73 -18.75
C ILE A 231 31.01 -10.01 -17.28
N ALA A 232 32.04 -9.38 -16.73
CA ALA A 232 32.51 -9.59 -15.36
C ALA A 232 31.45 -9.23 -14.30
N TYR A 233 30.59 -8.23 -14.58
CA TYR A 233 29.56 -7.79 -13.65
C TYR A 233 28.26 -8.61 -13.74
N ARG A 234 27.84 -9.04 -14.93
CA ARG A 234 26.51 -9.65 -15.14
C ARG A 234 26.51 -11.16 -15.31
N GLN A 235 27.60 -11.74 -15.78
CA GLN A 235 27.69 -13.18 -16.00
C GLN A 235 28.25 -13.86 -14.75
N THR A 236 27.88 -15.11 -14.53
CA THR A 236 28.53 -15.97 -13.54
C THR A 236 29.67 -16.70 -14.24
N LEU A 237 30.91 -16.41 -13.84
CA LEU A 237 32.11 -16.95 -14.46
C LEU A 237 32.76 -17.97 -13.53
N THR A 238 33.24 -19.07 -14.10
CA THR A 238 34.05 -20.05 -13.39
C THR A 238 35.45 -19.51 -13.13
N GLU A 239 36.08 -20.00 -12.06
CA GLU A 239 37.46 -19.64 -11.73
C GLU A 239 38.44 -20.06 -12.84
N GLU A 240 38.22 -21.21 -13.48
CA GLU A 240 39.01 -21.65 -14.62
C GLU A 240 38.92 -20.67 -15.81
N PHE A 241 37.73 -20.14 -16.08
CA PHE A 241 37.53 -19.15 -17.14
C PHE A 241 38.18 -17.81 -16.80
N ILE A 242 38.06 -17.35 -15.55
CA ILE A 242 38.72 -16.11 -15.11
C ILE A 242 40.24 -16.25 -15.19
N ASP A 243 40.80 -17.41 -14.85
CA ASP A 243 42.25 -17.69 -15.01
C ASP A 243 42.70 -17.68 -16.47
N GLU A 244 41.92 -18.27 -17.37
CA GLU A 244 42.17 -18.25 -18.81
C GLU A 244 42.21 -16.81 -19.36
N PHE A 245 41.30 -15.96 -18.91
CA PHE A 245 41.10 -14.58 -19.41
C PHE A 245 41.56 -13.47 -18.48
N LYS A 246 42.47 -13.79 -17.55
CA LYS A 246 43.00 -12.87 -16.53
C LYS A 246 43.52 -11.52 -17.05
N ASP A 247 43.99 -11.48 -18.29
CA ASP A 247 44.56 -10.27 -18.91
C ASP A 247 43.49 -9.35 -19.53
N TYR A 248 42.25 -9.83 -19.68
CA TYR A 248 41.12 -9.07 -20.24
C TYR A 248 40.19 -8.51 -19.16
N ILE A 249 40.16 -9.18 -18.02
CA ILE A 249 39.16 -8.97 -16.99
C ILE A 249 39.55 -7.83 -16.05
N ASP A 250 38.54 -7.06 -15.63
CA ASP A 250 38.68 -6.03 -14.61
C ASP A 250 38.65 -6.67 -13.20
N TRP A 251 39.81 -6.74 -12.56
CA TRP A 251 39.98 -7.38 -11.25
C TRP A 251 39.22 -6.69 -10.12
N GLU A 252 38.92 -5.40 -10.24
CA GLU A 252 38.06 -4.70 -9.29
C GLU A 252 36.65 -5.29 -9.33
N ILE A 253 36.10 -5.41 -10.54
CA ILE A 253 34.73 -5.89 -10.78
C ILE A 253 34.62 -7.35 -10.35
N ILE A 254 35.57 -8.20 -10.71
CA ILE A 254 35.54 -9.62 -10.32
C ILE A 254 35.57 -9.79 -8.80
N SER A 255 36.42 -9.02 -8.10
CA SER A 255 36.56 -9.13 -6.65
C SER A 255 35.27 -8.76 -5.90
N VAL A 256 34.42 -7.92 -6.53
CA VAL A 256 33.11 -7.51 -6.00
C VAL A 256 31.98 -8.42 -6.45
N ALA A 257 31.95 -8.79 -7.74
CA ALA A 257 30.79 -9.39 -8.39
C ALA A 257 30.77 -10.93 -8.32
N GLN A 258 31.93 -11.58 -8.24
CA GLN A 258 32.04 -13.03 -8.27
C GLN A 258 32.31 -13.60 -6.88
N GLU A 259 31.83 -14.82 -6.62
CA GLU A 259 32.20 -15.61 -5.45
C GLU A 259 33.53 -16.32 -5.75
N LEU A 260 34.58 -15.93 -5.03
CA LEU A 260 35.94 -16.43 -5.26
C LEU A 260 36.37 -17.31 -4.09
N SER A 261 36.90 -18.49 -4.40
CA SER A 261 37.49 -19.40 -3.44
C SER A 261 38.83 -18.87 -2.92
N GLU A 262 39.16 -19.23 -1.68
CA GLU A 262 40.45 -18.88 -1.09
C GLU A 262 41.64 -19.38 -1.91
N ASN A 263 41.53 -20.54 -2.56
CA ASN A 263 42.59 -21.08 -3.41
C ASN A 263 42.83 -20.20 -4.64
N PHE A 264 41.75 -19.68 -5.23
CA PHE A 264 41.83 -18.78 -6.37
C PHE A 264 42.41 -17.42 -5.97
N ILE A 265 41.93 -16.86 -4.86
CA ILE A 265 42.45 -15.60 -4.31
C ILE A 265 43.94 -15.76 -3.98
N ARG A 266 44.35 -16.89 -3.40
CA ARG A 266 45.78 -17.19 -3.14
C ARG A 266 46.61 -17.17 -4.42
N LYS A 267 46.10 -17.78 -5.50
CA LYS A 267 46.75 -17.80 -6.82
C LYS A 267 46.89 -16.39 -7.41
N PHE A 268 45.90 -15.53 -7.22
CA PHE A 268 45.83 -14.18 -7.80
C PHE A 268 45.97 -13.05 -6.80
N ASN A 269 46.70 -13.28 -5.71
CA ASN A 269 46.84 -12.35 -4.58
C ASN A 269 47.35 -10.95 -4.96
N ASN A 270 48.15 -10.84 -6.04
CA ASN A 270 48.69 -9.57 -6.53
C ASN A 270 47.73 -8.81 -7.47
N CYS A 271 46.60 -9.42 -7.86
CA CYS A 271 45.66 -8.84 -8.82
C CYS A 271 44.33 -8.45 -8.16
N VAL A 272 43.82 -9.26 -7.24
CA VAL A 272 42.53 -9.04 -6.58
C VAL A 272 42.49 -7.71 -5.82
N ASN A 273 41.32 -7.10 -5.74
CA ASN A 273 41.10 -5.99 -4.83
C ASN A 273 40.86 -6.53 -3.41
N TRP A 274 41.86 -6.37 -2.53
CA TRP A 274 41.81 -6.86 -1.16
C TRP A 274 40.71 -6.25 -0.29
N LYS A 275 40.30 -5.02 -0.56
CA LYS A 275 39.19 -4.38 0.15
C LYS A 275 37.84 -5.01 -0.23
N ALA A 276 37.64 -5.28 -1.51
CA ALA A 276 36.48 -6.00 -2.02
C ALA A 276 36.46 -7.44 -1.51
N VAL A 277 37.61 -8.13 -1.55
CA VAL A 277 37.78 -9.48 -0.99
C VAL A 277 37.39 -9.50 0.50
N SER A 278 37.92 -8.57 1.29
CA SER A 278 37.63 -8.50 2.74
C SER A 278 36.15 -8.24 3.04
N ARG A 279 35.46 -7.48 2.16
CA ARG A 279 34.06 -7.09 2.33
C ARG A 279 33.07 -8.14 1.88
N HIS A 280 33.33 -8.78 0.74
CA HIS A 280 32.32 -9.58 0.02
C HIS A 280 32.57 -11.09 0.13
N GLN A 281 33.80 -11.53 0.36
CA GLN A 281 34.14 -12.95 0.41
C GLN A 281 34.06 -13.48 1.84
N LYS A 282 33.71 -14.76 1.98
CA LYS A 282 33.75 -15.46 3.26
C LYS A 282 35.15 -16.03 3.45
N LEU A 283 35.88 -15.51 4.42
CA LEU A 283 37.27 -15.86 4.64
C LEU A 283 37.41 -16.65 5.94
N SER A 284 38.14 -17.75 5.89
CA SER A 284 38.56 -18.51 7.05
C SER A 284 39.68 -17.79 7.79
N GLU A 285 39.76 -18.01 9.10
CA GLU A 285 40.85 -17.46 9.91
C GLU A 285 42.24 -17.93 9.44
N GLY A 286 42.36 -19.16 8.93
CA GLY A 286 43.61 -19.68 8.37
C GLY A 286 44.07 -18.87 7.17
N PHE A 287 43.13 -18.49 6.30
CA PHE A 287 43.42 -17.63 5.15
C PHE A 287 43.76 -16.20 5.57
N ILE A 288 43.04 -15.63 6.54
CA ILE A 288 43.32 -14.28 7.05
C ILE A 288 44.71 -14.24 7.70
N ARG A 289 45.14 -15.30 8.42
CA ARG A 289 46.52 -15.43 8.96
C ARG A 289 47.57 -15.36 7.85
N GLU A 290 47.34 -16.07 6.75
CA GLU A 290 48.24 -16.12 5.60
C GLU A 290 48.38 -14.74 4.94
N PHE A 291 47.28 -14.01 4.78
CA PHE A 291 47.22 -12.71 4.08
C PHE A 291 47.00 -11.50 5.00
N LYS A 292 47.50 -11.59 6.24
CA LYS A 292 47.33 -10.58 7.29
C LYS A 292 47.80 -9.16 6.93
N ASP A 293 48.72 -9.04 5.98
CA ASP A 293 49.29 -7.75 5.55
C ASP A 293 48.54 -7.16 4.34
N CYS A 294 47.58 -7.89 3.78
CA CYS A 294 46.80 -7.48 2.60
C CYS A 294 45.35 -7.15 2.93
N VAL A 295 44.73 -7.90 3.85
CA VAL A 295 43.31 -7.72 4.21
C VAL A 295 43.04 -6.37 4.88
N ASP A 296 41.81 -5.88 4.72
CA ASP A 296 41.33 -4.68 5.40
C ASP A 296 40.81 -5.05 6.80
N TRP A 297 41.63 -4.81 7.82
CA TRP A 297 41.34 -5.23 9.20
C TRP A 297 40.08 -4.61 9.80
N GLU A 298 39.69 -3.40 9.38
CA GLU A 298 38.45 -2.78 9.85
C GLU A 298 37.26 -3.57 9.31
N ILE A 299 37.25 -3.86 8.01
CA ILE A 299 36.19 -4.62 7.35
C ILE A 299 36.15 -6.06 7.87
N ILE A 300 37.31 -6.71 8.03
CA ILE A 300 37.40 -8.07 8.58
C ILE A 300 36.82 -8.12 9.99
N SER A 301 37.18 -7.15 10.84
CA SER A 301 36.68 -7.07 12.22
C SER A 301 35.15 -6.93 12.27
N GLN A 302 34.55 -6.16 11.36
CA GLN A 302 33.10 -5.98 11.29
C GLN A 302 32.39 -7.24 10.75
N ASN A 303 32.86 -7.77 9.62
CA ASN A 303 32.04 -8.66 8.80
C ASN A 303 32.33 -10.16 9.00
N GLN A 304 33.56 -10.53 9.35
CA GLN A 304 33.94 -11.95 9.43
C GLN A 304 33.59 -12.55 10.80
N ARG A 305 33.40 -13.87 10.86
CA ARG A 305 33.23 -14.60 12.12
C ARG A 305 34.61 -14.98 12.63
N LEU A 306 35.03 -14.37 13.74
CA LEU A 306 36.36 -14.52 14.32
C LEU A 306 36.21 -15.08 15.75
N SER A 307 37.02 -16.08 16.08
CA SER A 307 37.13 -16.64 17.42
C SER A 307 37.95 -15.76 18.35
N GLU A 308 37.75 -15.88 19.65
CA GLU A 308 38.52 -15.16 20.66
C GLU A 308 40.03 -15.46 20.57
N ASP A 309 40.42 -16.72 20.33
CA ASP A 309 41.81 -17.12 20.10
C ASP A 309 42.45 -16.34 18.93
N PHE A 310 41.68 -16.16 17.84
CA PHE A 310 42.14 -15.38 16.69
C PHE A 310 42.25 -13.89 17.02
N LEU A 311 41.28 -13.34 17.75
CA LEU A 311 41.31 -11.94 18.19
C LEU A 311 42.51 -11.68 19.11
N GLN A 312 42.83 -12.61 20.01
CA GLN A 312 44.01 -12.54 20.88
C GLN A 312 45.31 -12.57 20.07
N GLU A 313 45.41 -13.45 19.07
CA GLU A 313 46.57 -13.53 18.16
C GLU A 313 46.81 -12.20 17.41
N PHE A 314 45.74 -11.54 16.95
CA PHE A 314 45.79 -10.31 16.15
C PHE A 314 45.36 -9.03 16.88
N GLN A 315 45.47 -9.01 18.21
CA GLN A 315 45.06 -7.90 19.07
C GLN A 315 45.56 -6.50 18.64
N ASN A 316 46.74 -6.44 17.99
CA ASN A 316 47.36 -5.18 17.53
C ASN A 316 46.89 -4.71 16.14
N ARG A 317 46.03 -5.49 15.46
CA ARG A 317 45.55 -5.19 14.10
C ARG A 317 44.03 -5.08 14.01
N ILE A 318 43.31 -5.82 14.84
CA ILE A 318 41.85 -5.79 14.87
C ILE A 318 41.33 -4.41 15.27
N HIS A 319 40.16 -4.06 14.74
CA HIS A 319 39.50 -2.81 15.07
C HIS A 319 38.61 -2.99 16.31
N TRP A 320 39.16 -2.72 17.49
CA TRP A 320 38.53 -3.01 18.78
C TRP A 320 37.09 -2.51 18.93
N LYS A 321 36.80 -1.26 18.53
CA LYS A 321 35.41 -0.74 18.56
C LYS A 321 34.45 -1.57 17.70
N ALA A 322 34.91 -2.06 16.55
CA ALA A 322 34.07 -2.92 15.70
C ALA A 322 33.87 -4.29 16.34
N ILE A 323 34.91 -4.84 16.97
CA ILE A 323 34.83 -6.11 17.70
C ILE A 323 33.86 -6.00 18.89
N SER A 324 34.01 -4.98 19.74
CA SER A 324 33.14 -4.72 20.89
C SER A 324 31.66 -4.58 20.51
N LYS A 325 31.39 -4.01 19.32
CA LYS A 325 30.03 -3.79 18.82
C LYS A 325 29.40 -5.00 18.13
N THR A 326 30.18 -5.76 17.36
CA THR A 326 29.64 -6.73 16.40
C THR A 326 29.84 -8.18 16.80
N LYS A 327 30.71 -8.46 17.78
CA LYS A 327 31.01 -9.81 18.24
C LYS A 327 30.43 -10.03 19.63
N THR A 328 29.97 -11.24 19.89
CA THR A 328 29.67 -11.70 21.25
C THR A 328 30.99 -12.12 21.89
N LEU A 329 31.37 -11.44 22.96
CA LEU A 329 32.63 -11.67 23.67
C LEU A 329 32.32 -12.23 25.06
N SER A 330 33.12 -13.18 25.51
CA SER A 330 33.05 -13.69 26.87
C SER A 330 33.59 -12.66 27.85
N GLU A 331 33.03 -12.63 29.06
CA GLU A 331 33.55 -11.79 30.14
C GLU A 331 35.03 -12.08 30.47
N HIS A 332 35.47 -13.33 30.31
CA HIS A 332 36.89 -13.68 30.46
C HIS A 332 37.76 -12.94 29.45
N PHE A 333 37.35 -12.95 28.17
CA PHE A 333 38.07 -12.24 27.12
C PHE A 333 38.08 -10.73 27.36
N ILE A 334 36.93 -10.15 27.74
CA ILE A 334 36.83 -8.72 28.05
C ILE A 334 37.75 -8.35 29.24
N ARG A 335 37.85 -9.21 30.26
CA ARG A 335 38.79 -9.03 31.40
C ARG A 335 40.24 -8.94 30.94
N GLU A 336 40.63 -9.83 30.03
CA GLU A 336 41.99 -9.87 29.49
C GLU A 336 42.32 -8.61 28.67
N PHE A 337 41.36 -8.13 27.87
CA PHE A 337 41.54 -7.01 26.93
C PHE A 337 40.87 -5.70 27.37
N LYS A 338 40.70 -5.52 28.68
CA LYS A 338 39.99 -4.38 29.29
C LYS A 338 40.49 -3.00 28.83
N ASP A 339 41.78 -2.87 28.51
CA ASP A 339 42.39 -1.59 28.13
C ASP A 339 42.28 -1.31 26.62
N HIS A 340 41.69 -2.24 25.86
CA HIS A 340 41.53 -2.14 24.41
C HIS A 340 40.07 -2.05 23.96
N VAL A 341 39.15 -2.73 24.64
CA VAL A 341 37.72 -2.76 24.27
C VAL A 341 37.08 -1.37 24.36
N ASP A 342 36.06 -1.14 23.53
CA ASP A 342 35.21 0.04 23.63
C ASP A 342 34.12 -0.22 24.69
N TRP A 343 34.27 0.38 25.87
CA TRP A 343 33.41 0.11 27.02
C TRP A 343 31.96 0.59 26.84
N GLU A 344 31.70 1.59 26.01
CA GLU A 344 30.33 2.00 25.69
C GLU A 344 29.62 0.91 24.89
N GLU A 345 30.28 0.38 23.86
CA GLU A 345 29.74 -0.72 23.05
C GLU A 345 29.64 -2.02 23.88
N ILE A 346 30.63 -2.32 24.73
CA ILE A 346 30.57 -3.48 25.63
C ILE A 346 29.37 -3.39 26.58
N SER A 347 29.18 -2.23 27.22
CA SER A 347 28.08 -2.01 28.19
C SER A 347 26.69 -2.08 27.55
N LYS A 348 26.60 -1.86 26.24
CA LYS A 348 25.35 -1.82 25.48
C LYS A 348 25.03 -3.13 24.76
N GLU A 349 26.02 -3.75 24.14
CA GLU A 349 25.81 -4.87 23.20
C GLU A 349 26.05 -6.25 23.83
N GLN A 350 26.80 -6.33 24.93
CA GLN A 350 27.08 -7.60 25.61
C GLN A 350 26.08 -7.83 26.74
N ASP A 351 25.81 -9.10 27.03
CA ASP A 351 25.05 -9.53 28.20
C ASP A 351 26.03 -9.68 29.38
N LEU A 352 26.03 -8.69 30.28
CA LEU A 352 27.02 -8.59 31.35
C LEU A 352 26.40 -8.99 32.69
N SER A 353 27.06 -9.88 33.41
CA SER A 353 26.67 -10.20 34.78
C SER A 353 26.93 -9.03 35.73
N GLU A 354 26.10 -8.91 36.76
CA GLU A 354 26.30 -7.90 37.80
C GLU A 354 27.67 -8.00 38.49
N ASP A 355 28.19 -9.21 38.70
CA ASP A 355 29.53 -9.41 39.27
C ASP A 355 30.63 -8.86 38.37
N PHE A 356 30.48 -9.02 37.05
CA PHE A 356 31.39 -8.40 36.10
C PHE A 356 31.30 -6.88 36.15
N ILE A 357 30.09 -6.32 36.18
CA ILE A 357 29.89 -4.88 36.26
C ILE A 357 30.48 -4.33 37.58
N ARG A 358 30.36 -5.06 38.70
CA ARG A 358 31.02 -4.71 39.99
C ARG A 358 32.54 -4.59 39.84
N ASP A 359 33.16 -5.57 39.20
CA ASP A 359 34.61 -5.62 38.99
C ASP A 359 35.10 -4.47 38.09
N PHE A 360 34.29 -4.04 37.11
CA PHE A 360 34.63 -3.04 36.10
C PHE A 360 33.85 -1.72 36.24
N LYS A 361 33.33 -1.41 37.42
CA LYS A 361 32.51 -0.22 37.70
C LYS A 361 33.10 1.12 37.26
N ALA A 362 34.43 1.22 37.17
CA ALA A 362 35.14 2.43 36.77
C ALA A 362 35.29 2.57 35.24
N TYR A 363 34.97 1.51 34.49
CA TYR A 363 35.14 1.42 33.05
C TYR A 363 33.80 1.41 32.31
N VAL A 364 32.80 0.69 32.83
CA VAL A 364 31.47 0.58 32.21
C VAL A 364 30.81 1.94 32.03
N ASP A 365 30.01 2.06 30.97
CA ASP A 365 29.17 3.24 30.76
C ASP A 365 27.84 3.05 31.50
N TRP A 366 27.69 3.74 32.64
CA TRP A 366 26.54 3.54 33.52
C TRP A 366 25.19 3.89 32.90
N LYS A 367 25.17 4.80 31.92
CA LYS A 367 23.95 5.16 31.21
C LYS A 367 23.45 3.99 30.36
N THR A 368 24.33 3.39 29.58
CA THR A 368 24.01 2.22 28.77
C THR A 368 23.73 1.00 29.64
N ILE A 369 24.49 0.77 30.72
CA ILE A 369 24.19 -0.29 31.69
C ILE A 369 22.76 -0.15 32.21
N SER A 370 22.40 1.03 32.72
CA SER A 370 21.06 1.29 33.29
C SER A 370 19.93 1.15 32.26
N GLN A 371 20.23 1.37 30.98
CA GLN A 371 19.26 1.37 29.90
C GLN A 371 19.05 -0.01 29.28
N PHE A 372 20.12 -0.80 29.11
CA PHE A 372 20.12 -2.00 28.28
C PHE A 372 20.32 -3.30 29.06
N GLN A 373 20.94 -3.26 30.24
CA GLN A 373 21.14 -4.45 31.07
C GLN A 373 19.95 -4.69 32.00
N GLU A 374 19.70 -5.95 32.33
CA GLU A 374 18.74 -6.33 33.36
C GLU A 374 19.45 -6.28 34.73
N LEU A 375 18.95 -5.43 35.63
CA LEU A 375 19.60 -5.15 36.92
C LEU A 375 18.65 -5.47 38.07
N SER A 376 19.16 -6.17 39.09
CA SER A 376 18.44 -6.42 40.33
C SER A 376 18.32 -5.14 41.18
N GLU A 377 17.29 -5.10 42.01
CA GLU A 377 17.09 -4.00 42.97
C GLU A 377 18.25 -3.89 43.97
N GLU A 378 18.82 -5.02 44.39
CA GLU A 378 20.00 -5.05 45.26
C GLU A 378 21.21 -4.39 44.59
N PHE A 379 21.44 -4.68 43.30
CA PHE A 379 22.53 -4.07 42.55
C PHE A 379 22.33 -2.57 42.32
N ILE A 380 21.11 -2.16 41.95
CA ILE A 380 20.77 -0.75 41.78
C ILE A 380 20.97 0.00 43.10
N SER A 381 20.60 -0.59 44.24
CA SER A 381 20.82 -0.03 45.58
C SER A 381 22.30 0.16 45.91
N GLU A 382 23.12 -0.85 45.58
CA GLU A 382 24.58 -0.81 45.74
C GLU A 382 25.20 0.35 44.95
N PHE A 383 24.79 0.53 43.70
CA PHE A 383 25.32 1.52 42.75
C PHE A 383 24.44 2.75 42.54
N ARG A 384 23.61 3.11 43.53
CA ARG A 384 22.65 4.22 43.47
C ARG A 384 23.19 5.58 43.02
N VAL A 385 24.49 5.83 43.19
CA VAL A 385 25.15 7.09 42.81
C VAL A 385 25.62 7.07 41.34
N CYS A 386 25.77 5.89 40.76
CA CYS A 386 26.28 5.70 39.40
C CYS A 386 25.16 5.47 38.38
N VAL A 387 24.13 4.70 38.75
CA VAL A 387 23.02 4.36 37.85
C VAL A 387 22.26 5.59 37.37
N GLU A 388 21.75 5.51 36.14
CA GLU A 388 20.89 6.54 35.57
C GLU A 388 19.43 6.25 35.96
N TRP A 389 18.95 6.93 37.00
CA TRP A 389 17.64 6.69 37.61
C TRP A 389 16.47 6.79 36.65
N LYS A 390 16.54 7.68 35.66
CA LYS A 390 15.49 7.76 34.63
C LYS A 390 15.44 6.50 33.76
N ALA A 391 16.59 5.95 33.40
CA ALA A 391 16.66 4.70 32.64
C ALA A 391 16.19 3.52 33.50
N VAL A 392 16.64 3.46 34.77
CA VAL A 392 16.21 2.44 35.74
C VAL A 392 14.69 2.43 35.90
N SER A 393 14.09 3.59 36.20
CA SER A 393 12.65 3.73 36.46
C SER A 393 11.78 3.34 35.26
N LYS A 394 12.32 3.50 34.06
CA LYS A 394 11.62 3.23 32.80
C LYS A 394 11.75 1.79 32.32
N ASN A 395 12.92 1.18 32.50
CA ASN A 395 13.27 -0.08 31.85
C ASN A 395 13.31 -1.27 32.81
N GLN A 396 13.48 -1.03 34.11
CA GLN A 396 13.51 -2.09 35.12
C GLN A 396 12.11 -2.29 35.72
N LYS A 397 11.83 -3.53 36.14
CA LYS A 397 10.65 -3.84 36.93
C LYS A 397 10.97 -3.60 38.40
N LEU A 398 10.32 -2.60 39.00
CA LEU A 398 10.62 -2.16 40.36
C LEU A 398 9.45 -2.49 41.30
N SER A 399 9.79 -3.00 42.47
CA SER A 399 8.89 -3.28 43.57
C SER A 399 8.49 -1.97 44.26
N GLU A 400 7.29 -1.94 44.83
CA GLU A 400 6.83 -0.78 45.59
C GLU A 400 7.76 -0.46 46.77
N ASP A 401 8.30 -1.47 47.45
CA ASP A 401 9.21 -1.26 48.59
C ASP A 401 10.52 -0.59 48.15
N PHE A 402 11.04 -0.98 46.99
CA PHE A 402 12.21 -0.33 46.41
C PHE A 402 11.92 1.12 46.01
N ILE A 403 10.77 1.38 45.37
CA ILE A 403 10.36 2.75 45.02
C ILE A 403 10.17 3.60 46.29
N ARG A 404 9.64 3.02 47.39
CA ARG A 404 9.53 3.71 48.70
C ARG A 404 10.90 4.13 49.22
N GLU A 405 11.89 3.23 49.16
CA GLU A 405 13.25 3.49 49.63
C GLU A 405 13.95 4.59 48.81
N PHE A 406 13.80 4.56 47.49
CA PHE A 406 14.47 5.48 46.56
C PHE A 406 13.56 6.56 45.96
N LYS A 407 12.51 6.94 46.68
CA LYS A 407 11.50 7.92 46.25
C LYS A 407 12.05 9.27 45.76
N ASP A 408 13.20 9.69 46.30
CA ASP A 408 13.83 10.98 45.97
C ASP A 408 14.74 10.88 44.73
N CYS A 409 14.95 9.67 44.19
CA CYS A 409 15.82 9.41 43.05
C CYS A 409 15.04 8.96 41.81
N VAL A 410 13.99 8.16 41.97
CA VAL A 410 13.20 7.61 40.85
C VAL A 410 12.57 8.70 39.98
N ASP A 411 12.45 8.43 38.69
CA ASP A 411 11.70 9.28 37.76
C ASP A 411 10.22 8.91 37.89
N TRP A 412 9.47 9.76 38.61
CA TRP A 412 8.06 9.50 38.93
C TRP A 412 7.15 9.45 37.71
N GLU A 413 7.48 10.15 36.62
CA GLU A 413 6.76 10.05 35.35
C GLU A 413 6.87 8.63 34.79
N ALA A 414 8.11 8.10 34.73
CA ALA A 414 8.37 6.73 34.29
C ALA A 414 7.74 5.69 35.21
N VAL A 415 7.84 5.87 36.53
CA VAL A 415 7.20 5.00 37.53
C VAL A 415 5.69 4.94 37.29
N SER A 416 5.05 6.11 37.20
CA SER A 416 3.59 6.23 37.03
C SER A 416 3.11 5.60 35.73
N GLN A 417 3.91 5.68 34.67
CA GLN A 417 3.54 5.15 33.36
C GLN A 417 3.76 3.63 33.23
N LYS A 418 4.78 3.06 33.89
CA LYS A 418 5.31 1.73 33.58
C LYS A 418 5.12 0.69 34.69
N GLN A 419 5.04 1.11 35.94
CA GLN A 419 4.98 0.19 37.07
C GLN A 419 3.52 -0.12 37.42
N GLU A 420 3.28 -1.34 37.89
CA GLU A 420 1.98 -1.74 38.43
C GLU A 420 1.92 -1.35 39.92
N LEU A 421 1.12 -0.33 40.24
CA LEU A 421 1.05 0.25 41.58
C LEU A 421 -0.28 -0.10 42.27
N SER A 422 -0.21 -0.53 43.53
CA SER A 422 -1.38 -0.82 44.35
C SER A 422 -2.06 0.46 44.84
N LYS A 423 -3.37 0.38 45.12
CA LYS A 423 -4.13 1.49 45.71
C LYS A 423 -3.49 2.03 47.00
N LYS A 424 -2.94 1.14 47.83
CA LYS A 424 -2.27 1.54 49.09
C LYS A 424 -1.05 2.40 48.82
N PHE A 425 -0.24 2.04 47.81
CA PHE A 425 0.92 2.82 47.41
C PHE A 425 0.53 4.18 46.84
N LEU A 426 -0.48 4.22 45.97
CA LEU A 426 -0.99 5.47 45.41
C LEU A 426 -1.48 6.44 46.48
N ARG A 427 -2.13 5.96 47.55
CA ARG A 427 -2.50 6.80 48.71
C ARG A 427 -1.29 7.43 49.40
N GLU A 428 -0.21 6.65 49.51
CA GLU A 428 1.01 7.04 50.20
C GLU A 428 1.79 8.10 49.39
N PHE A 429 1.86 7.95 48.07
CA PHE A 429 2.68 8.79 47.17
C PHE A 429 1.88 9.69 46.23
N LYS A 430 0.61 9.97 46.55
CA LYS A 430 -0.29 10.76 45.69
C LYS A 430 0.26 12.10 45.19
N GLU A 431 1.14 12.75 45.97
CA GLU A 431 1.75 14.03 45.58
C GLU A 431 2.93 13.87 44.61
N CYS A 432 3.48 12.67 44.48
CA CYS A 432 4.61 12.35 43.61
C CYS A 432 4.18 11.70 42.29
N ILE A 433 3.05 10.98 42.30
CA ILE A 433 2.52 10.32 41.10
C ILE A 433 2.24 11.36 40.02
N ASP A 434 2.78 11.12 38.82
CA ASP A 434 2.34 11.83 37.63
C ASP A 434 1.02 11.19 37.17
N TRP A 435 -0.06 11.76 37.69
CA TRP A 435 -1.41 11.26 37.46
C TRP A 435 -1.80 11.28 35.97
N LYS A 436 -1.31 12.26 35.21
CA LYS A 436 -1.55 12.31 33.77
C LYS A 436 -0.89 11.12 33.07
N ALA A 437 0.38 10.85 33.37
CA ALA A 437 1.10 9.70 32.81
C ALA A 437 0.50 8.36 33.27
N PHE A 438 0.04 8.28 34.53
CA PHE A 438 -0.62 7.11 35.10
C PHE A 438 -1.91 6.77 34.34
N PHE A 439 -2.78 7.76 34.14
CA PHE A 439 -4.11 7.56 33.55
C PHE A 439 -4.10 7.29 32.04
N GLN A 440 -3.05 7.68 31.32
CA GLN A 440 -2.95 7.42 29.87
C GLN A 440 -2.73 5.94 29.49
N ARG A 441 -2.22 5.10 30.40
CA ARG A 441 -1.80 3.72 30.05
C ARG A 441 -2.43 2.63 30.92
N GLN A 442 -3.02 2.97 32.05
CA GLN A 442 -3.64 2.02 32.96
C GLN A 442 -5.16 1.96 32.72
N GLU A 443 -5.76 0.78 32.81
CA GLU A 443 -7.22 0.64 32.79
C GLU A 443 -7.78 1.07 34.15
N LEU A 444 -8.72 2.02 34.13
CA LEU A 444 -9.19 2.68 35.36
C LEU A 444 -10.60 2.23 35.69
N SER A 445 -10.75 1.59 36.84
CA SER A 445 -12.07 1.39 37.45
C SER A 445 -12.61 2.74 37.95
N GLU A 446 -13.93 2.97 37.83
CA GLU A 446 -14.60 4.13 38.45
C GLU A 446 -14.22 4.30 39.92
N ASP A 447 -14.12 3.21 40.71
CA ASP A 447 -13.71 3.26 42.12
C ASP A 447 -12.34 3.91 42.36
N MET A 448 -11.42 3.77 41.41
CA MET A 448 -10.11 4.40 41.48
C MET A 448 -10.22 5.90 41.18
N ILE A 449 -11.05 6.28 40.20
CA ILE A 449 -11.31 7.68 39.85
C ILE A 449 -12.04 8.38 41.00
N ARG A 450 -13.04 7.73 41.64
CA ARG A 450 -13.74 8.25 42.82
C ARG A 450 -12.76 8.64 43.92
N GLU A 451 -11.83 7.74 44.22
CA GLU A 451 -10.89 7.90 45.33
C GLU A 451 -9.86 9.01 45.08
N PHE A 452 -9.36 9.14 43.85
CA PHE A 452 -8.31 10.11 43.48
C PHE A 452 -8.83 11.27 42.63
N ASN A 453 -10.12 11.60 42.76
CA ASN A 453 -10.82 12.57 41.92
C ASN A 453 -10.15 13.96 41.86
N ASP A 454 -9.51 14.40 42.96
CA ASP A 454 -8.81 15.68 43.05
C ASP A 454 -7.54 15.74 42.17
N TYR A 455 -7.01 14.58 41.75
CA TYR A 455 -5.76 14.46 40.99
C TYR A 455 -5.98 14.03 39.53
N VAL A 456 -7.23 13.71 39.19
CA VAL A 456 -7.61 13.22 37.88
C VAL A 456 -7.70 14.36 36.88
N ASP A 457 -7.16 14.14 35.68
CA ASP A 457 -7.44 14.98 34.52
C ASP A 457 -8.82 14.61 33.97
N TRP A 458 -9.84 15.34 34.43
CA TRP A 458 -11.23 15.09 34.08
C TRP A 458 -11.51 15.24 32.58
N GLU A 459 -10.76 16.07 31.85
CA GLU A 459 -10.89 16.18 30.40
C GLU A 459 -10.49 14.87 29.72
N THR A 460 -9.33 14.32 30.10
CA THR A 460 -8.83 13.04 29.59
C THR A 460 -9.79 11.90 29.96
N ILE A 461 -10.28 11.85 31.20
CA ILE A 461 -11.23 10.80 31.63
C ILE A 461 -12.54 10.87 30.86
N CYS A 462 -13.13 12.06 30.69
CA CYS A 462 -14.38 12.22 29.96
C CYS A 462 -14.24 11.87 28.47
N LEU A 463 -13.03 12.04 27.92
CA LEU A 463 -12.72 11.69 26.53
C LEU A 463 -12.52 10.19 26.34
N ASP A 464 -11.70 9.55 27.19
CA ASP A 464 -11.14 8.23 26.92
C ASP A 464 -11.91 7.07 27.58
N GLN A 465 -12.73 7.34 28.61
CA GLN A 465 -13.41 6.30 29.40
C GLN A 465 -14.93 6.29 29.18
N VAL A 466 -15.53 5.10 29.23
CA VAL A 466 -16.99 4.92 29.27
C VAL A 466 -17.43 4.88 30.73
N LEU A 467 -18.08 5.95 31.19
CA LEU A 467 -18.54 6.09 32.57
C LEU A 467 -20.02 5.69 32.68
N SER A 468 -20.43 5.17 33.84
CA SER A 468 -21.84 4.94 34.14
C SER A 468 -22.55 6.27 34.44
N GLU A 469 -23.85 6.35 34.11
CA GLU A 469 -24.65 7.54 34.44
C GLU A 469 -24.64 7.85 35.94
N ASP A 470 -24.65 6.82 36.80
CA ASP A 470 -24.58 7.00 38.26
C ASP A 470 -23.27 7.65 38.71
N PHE A 471 -22.15 7.29 38.08
CA PHE A 471 -20.87 7.93 38.33
C PHE A 471 -20.87 9.39 37.84
N ILE A 472 -21.42 9.66 36.66
CA ILE A 472 -21.50 11.03 36.13
C ILE A 472 -22.38 11.90 37.03
N ARG A 473 -23.49 11.37 37.57
CA ARG A 473 -24.32 12.05 38.59
C ARG A 473 -23.50 12.44 39.80
N GLU A 474 -22.67 11.53 40.30
CA GLU A 474 -21.83 11.76 41.48
C GLU A 474 -20.81 12.90 41.26
N PHE A 475 -20.29 13.05 40.04
CA PHE A 475 -19.24 14.01 39.69
C PHE A 475 -19.70 15.10 38.70
N GLU A 476 -20.98 15.50 38.77
CA GLU A 476 -21.62 16.43 37.82
C GLU A 476 -20.86 17.77 37.62
N TYR A 477 -20.17 18.25 38.67
CA TYR A 477 -19.42 19.50 38.65
C TYR A 477 -18.00 19.38 38.08
N TYR A 478 -17.49 18.16 37.91
CA TYR A 478 -16.13 17.90 37.45
C TYR A 478 -16.07 17.49 35.98
N VAL A 479 -17.09 16.78 35.51
CA VAL A 479 -17.10 16.24 34.15
C VAL A 479 -17.18 17.33 33.08
N ASP A 480 -16.51 17.12 31.95
CA ASP A 480 -16.72 17.92 30.74
C ASP A 480 -17.96 17.39 30.01
N TRP A 481 -19.07 18.10 30.17
CA TRP A 481 -20.36 17.72 29.57
C TRP A 481 -20.34 17.61 28.05
N SER A 482 -19.52 18.39 27.34
CA SER A 482 -19.40 18.27 25.87
C SER A 482 -18.76 16.94 25.50
N LYS A 483 -17.72 16.50 26.23
CA LYS A 483 -17.07 15.19 26.02
C LYS A 483 -17.98 14.02 26.41
N ILE A 484 -18.66 14.14 27.55
CA ILE A 484 -19.61 13.12 28.01
C ILE A 484 -20.71 12.91 26.97
N THR A 485 -21.34 13.99 26.51
CA THR A 485 -22.41 13.92 25.51
C THR A 485 -21.92 13.41 24.16
N SER A 486 -20.67 13.69 23.78
CA SER A 486 -20.10 13.24 22.51
C SER A 486 -19.71 11.77 22.48
N ASN A 487 -19.29 11.21 23.61
CA ASN A 487 -18.64 9.90 23.67
C ASN A 487 -19.51 8.81 24.30
N GLN A 488 -20.54 9.19 25.06
CA GLN A 488 -21.37 8.23 25.80
C GLN A 488 -22.79 8.16 25.24
N LYS A 489 -23.40 6.98 25.36
CA LYS A 489 -24.82 6.81 25.08
C LYS A 489 -25.61 7.10 26.35
N LEU A 490 -26.31 8.24 26.36
CA LEU A 490 -27.05 8.70 27.52
C LEU A 490 -28.54 8.36 27.38
N SER A 491 -29.18 7.96 28.48
CA SER A 491 -30.62 7.76 28.54
C SER A 491 -31.34 9.11 28.53
N GLU A 492 -32.52 9.16 27.91
CA GLU A 492 -33.35 10.37 27.94
C GLU A 492 -33.71 10.82 29.36
N THR A 493 -33.85 9.88 30.31
CA THR A 493 -34.11 10.20 31.71
C THR A 493 -32.94 10.96 32.33
N PHE A 494 -31.71 10.56 32.03
CA PHE A 494 -30.51 11.25 32.47
C PHE A 494 -30.36 12.60 31.77
N ILE A 495 -30.61 12.68 30.46
CA ILE A 495 -30.55 13.96 29.74
C ILE A 495 -31.58 14.95 30.30
N ARG A 496 -32.80 14.50 30.68
CA ARG A 496 -33.80 15.35 31.35
C ARG A 496 -33.31 15.91 32.68
N GLU A 497 -32.63 15.07 33.46
CA GLU A 497 -32.06 15.44 34.76
C GLU A 497 -30.99 16.54 34.61
N PHE A 498 -30.14 16.43 33.59
CA PHE A 498 -29.00 17.34 33.32
C PHE A 498 -29.20 18.29 32.15
N LYS A 499 -30.46 18.65 31.87
CA LYS A 499 -30.85 19.46 30.71
C LYS A 499 -30.11 20.80 30.59
N ASP A 500 -29.68 21.37 31.71
CA ASP A 500 -29.02 22.68 31.76
C ASP A 500 -27.49 22.57 31.59
N SER A 501 -26.95 21.34 31.55
CA SER A 501 -25.51 21.06 31.46
C SER A 501 -25.09 20.40 30.14
N VAL A 502 -25.96 19.55 29.56
CA VAL A 502 -25.65 18.81 28.33
C VAL A 502 -25.47 19.73 27.12
N ASP A 503 -24.61 19.31 26.18
CA ASP A 503 -24.49 19.94 24.87
C ASP A 503 -25.62 19.46 23.93
N TRP A 504 -26.64 20.29 23.78
CA TRP A 504 -27.84 19.94 23.02
C TRP A 504 -27.57 19.64 21.54
N GLY A 505 -26.66 20.37 20.89
CA GLY A 505 -26.32 20.11 19.48
C GLY A 505 -25.77 18.69 19.31
N ILE A 506 -24.84 18.29 20.18
CA ILE A 506 -24.27 16.94 20.16
C ILE A 506 -25.33 15.88 20.50
N ILE A 507 -26.25 16.16 21.43
CA ILE A 507 -27.34 15.24 21.78
C ILE A 507 -28.21 14.93 20.56
N PHE A 508 -28.70 15.94 19.83
CA PHE A 508 -29.55 15.72 18.65
C PHE A 508 -28.81 15.10 17.47
N PHE A 509 -27.51 15.40 17.32
CA PHE A 509 -26.66 14.83 16.29
C PHE A 509 -26.37 13.33 16.51
N LYS A 510 -26.02 12.93 17.75
CA LYS A 510 -25.48 11.58 18.02
C LYS A 510 -26.46 10.60 18.66
N GLN A 511 -27.37 11.08 19.52
CA GLN A 511 -28.25 10.19 20.28
C GLN A 511 -29.49 9.85 19.44
N LYS A 512 -30.01 8.63 19.61
CA LYS A 512 -31.33 8.26 19.08
C LYS A 512 -32.39 8.64 20.10
N LEU A 513 -33.23 9.59 19.77
CA LEU A 513 -34.21 10.18 20.67
C LEU A 513 -35.62 9.80 20.26
N SER A 514 -36.51 9.63 21.24
CA SER A 514 -37.94 9.47 20.99
C SER A 514 -38.57 10.80 20.58
N GLU A 515 -39.63 10.73 19.79
CA GLU A 515 -40.36 11.92 19.37
C GLU A 515 -40.93 12.71 20.55
N ASP A 516 -41.38 12.05 21.62
CA ASP A 516 -41.91 12.71 22.81
C ASP A 516 -40.83 13.55 23.52
N PHE A 517 -39.59 13.03 23.54
CA PHE A 517 -38.45 13.79 24.04
C PHE A 517 -38.15 15.01 23.16
N ILE A 518 -38.17 14.84 21.83
CA ILE A 518 -37.95 15.96 20.90
C ILE A 518 -39.07 17.01 21.05
N ARG A 519 -40.33 16.61 21.24
CA ARG A 519 -41.47 17.52 21.51
C ARG A 519 -41.27 18.32 22.79
N GLU A 520 -40.77 17.66 23.84
CA GLU A 520 -40.49 18.26 25.15
C GLU A 520 -39.42 19.36 25.05
N PHE A 521 -38.33 19.09 24.32
CA PHE A 521 -37.16 19.99 24.20
C PHE A 521 -37.05 20.71 22.84
N ARG A 522 -38.18 20.88 22.15
CA ARG A 522 -38.23 21.47 20.81
C ARG A 522 -37.56 22.83 20.65
N ASP A 523 -37.54 23.64 21.72
CA ASP A 523 -36.98 25.00 21.70
C ASP A 523 -35.43 24.99 21.77
N LEU A 524 -34.84 23.85 22.13
CA LEU A 524 -33.40 23.60 22.17
C LEU A 524 -32.92 22.71 21.01
N ALA A 525 -33.85 22.21 20.21
CA ALA A 525 -33.57 21.27 19.13
C ALA A 525 -32.84 21.94 17.97
N ASP A 526 -31.74 21.32 17.55
CA ASP A 526 -31.18 21.55 16.22
C ASP A 526 -32.02 20.77 15.20
N TRP A 527 -32.85 21.49 14.46
CA TRP A 527 -33.80 20.87 13.54
C TRP A 527 -33.15 20.29 12.28
N GLU A 528 -31.92 20.69 11.93
CA GLU A 528 -31.16 20.07 10.84
C GLU A 528 -30.71 18.66 11.26
N ASP A 529 -30.17 18.54 12.48
CA ASP A 529 -29.78 17.26 13.06
C ASP A 529 -30.97 16.34 13.31
N VAL A 530 -32.09 16.89 13.81
CA VAL A 530 -33.34 16.13 13.96
C VAL A 530 -33.80 15.58 12.61
N SER A 531 -33.80 16.42 11.56
CA SER A 531 -34.28 16.03 10.23
C SER A 531 -33.39 14.97 9.56
N SER A 532 -32.08 15.06 9.79
CA SER A 532 -31.09 14.20 9.14
C SER A 532 -30.85 12.87 9.86
N ASN A 533 -30.87 12.85 11.21
CA ASN A 533 -30.37 11.72 11.99
C ASN A 533 -31.44 10.92 12.74
N GLN A 534 -32.63 11.48 12.98
CA GLN A 534 -33.69 10.81 13.73
C GLN A 534 -34.64 10.03 12.82
N GLU A 535 -35.27 8.98 13.35
CA GLU A 535 -36.36 8.26 12.65
C GLU A 535 -37.69 8.87 13.08
N LEU A 536 -38.33 9.60 12.16
CA LEU A 536 -39.52 10.40 12.46
C LEU A 536 -40.76 9.78 11.82
N SER A 537 -41.84 9.68 12.58
CA SER A 537 -43.16 9.33 12.07
C SER A 537 -43.74 10.47 11.26
N GLU A 538 -44.63 10.11 10.33
CA GLU A 538 -45.35 11.11 9.53
C GLU A 538 -46.11 12.11 10.39
N ASP A 539 -46.75 11.68 11.48
CA ASP A 539 -47.53 12.57 12.35
C ASP A 539 -46.64 13.62 13.02
N PHE A 540 -45.43 13.24 13.44
CA PHE A 540 -44.44 14.19 13.93
C PHE A 540 -44.01 15.18 12.85
N ILE A 541 -43.76 14.69 11.63
CA ILE A 541 -43.38 15.56 10.51
C ILE A 541 -44.53 16.53 10.17
N ARG A 542 -45.80 16.11 10.24
CA ARG A 542 -46.96 17.01 10.08
C ARG A 542 -46.97 18.12 11.12
N GLU A 543 -46.70 17.75 12.37
CA GLU A 543 -46.69 18.67 13.51
C GLU A 543 -45.58 19.73 13.40
N PHE A 544 -44.37 19.33 13.00
CA PHE A 544 -43.18 20.20 12.95
C PHE A 544 -42.71 20.59 11.54
N LYS A 545 -43.60 20.49 10.56
CA LYS A 545 -43.31 20.75 9.13
C LYS A 545 -42.56 22.06 8.84
N ASP A 546 -42.78 23.11 9.63
CA ASP A 546 -42.20 24.43 9.38
C ASP A 546 -40.80 24.59 9.99
N TYR A 547 -40.36 23.63 10.80
CA TYR A 547 -39.03 23.58 11.41
C TYR A 547 -38.10 22.59 10.70
N LEU A 548 -38.64 21.52 10.13
CA LEU A 548 -37.87 20.43 9.54
C LEU A 548 -37.25 20.81 8.19
N TYR A 549 -36.06 20.27 7.95
CA TYR A 549 -35.31 20.44 6.72
C TYR A 549 -35.75 19.38 5.71
N TRP A 550 -36.59 19.82 4.78
CA TRP A 550 -37.33 18.90 3.90
C TRP A 550 -36.46 18.14 2.92
N ASP A 551 -35.27 18.61 2.59
CA ASP A 551 -34.33 17.86 1.77
C ASP A 551 -33.82 16.62 2.53
N HIS A 552 -33.47 16.76 3.81
CA HIS A 552 -33.13 15.63 4.68
C HIS A 552 -34.31 14.69 4.90
N ILE A 553 -35.51 15.23 5.16
CA ILE A 553 -36.72 14.43 5.28
C ILE A 553 -36.97 13.61 4.01
N SER A 554 -36.84 14.26 2.85
CA SER A 554 -37.03 13.66 1.53
C SER A 554 -35.93 12.68 1.13
N ARG A 555 -34.75 12.69 1.77
CA ARG A 555 -33.68 11.70 1.55
C ARG A 555 -33.75 10.52 2.53
N ASN A 556 -34.01 10.80 3.81
CA ASN A 556 -33.73 9.85 4.89
C ASN A 556 -34.98 9.15 5.43
N GLN A 557 -36.16 9.79 5.37
CA GLN A 557 -37.38 9.24 6.00
C GLN A 557 -38.16 8.31 5.07
N LYS A 558 -38.91 7.36 5.66
CA LYS A 558 -39.83 6.48 4.93
C LYS A 558 -41.23 7.08 4.91
N LEU A 559 -41.59 7.72 3.80
CA LEU A 559 -42.86 8.43 3.64
C LEU A 559 -43.87 7.63 2.79
N SER A 560 -45.12 7.60 3.22
CA SER A 560 -46.25 7.04 2.47
C SER A 560 -46.61 7.89 1.26
N LYS A 561 -47.30 7.29 0.29
CA LYS A 561 -47.72 7.97 -0.94
C LYS A 561 -48.66 9.13 -0.67
N ASP A 562 -49.57 8.98 0.30
CA ASP A 562 -50.55 10.00 0.60
C ASP A 562 -49.91 11.16 1.36
N PHE A 563 -48.92 10.89 2.22
CA PHE A 563 -48.08 11.93 2.85
C PHE A 563 -47.30 12.75 1.82
N ILE A 564 -46.62 12.08 0.88
CA ILE A 564 -45.88 12.78 -0.19
C ILE A 564 -46.81 13.67 -1.02
N LEU A 565 -48.05 13.25 -1.28
CA LEU A 565 -49.02 14.06 -2.00
C LEU A 565 -49.51 15.26 -1.17
N GLU A 566 -49.73 15.06 0.13
CA GLU A 566 -50.13 16.09 1.09
C GLU A 566 -49.08 17.22 1.15
N PHE A 567 -47.79 16.85 1.20
CA PHE A 567 -46.65 17.78 1.33
C PHE A 567 -45.85 17.99 0.05
N ARG A 568 -46.44 17.75 -1.13
CA ARG A 568 -45.74 17.79 -2.43
C ARG A 568 -44.93 19.06 -2.70
N ASP A 569 -45.35 20.20 -2.14
CA ASP A 569 -44.70 21.50 -2.36
C ASP A 569 -43.48 21.70 -1.44
N TYR A 570 -43.34 20.88 -0.40
CA TYR A 570 -42.19 20.85 0.51
C TYR A 570 -41.18 19.77 0.15
N ILE A 571 -41.64 18.67 -0.45
CA ILE A 571 -40.81 17.53 -0.83
C ILE A 571 -39.70 17.96 -1.81
N ASP A 572 -38.45 17.58 -1.49
CA ASP A 572 -37.34 17.63 -2.44
C ASP A 572 -37.47 16.43 -3.39
N TRP A 573 -37.95 16.72 -4.59
CA TRP A 573 -38.18 15.71 -5.62
C TRP A 573 -36.89 15.18 -6.26
N GLU A 574 -35.80 15.94 -6.22
CA GLU A 574 -34.48 15.49 -6.66
C GLU A 574 -33.96 14.41 -5.71
N ALA A 575 -34.05 14.66 -4.40
CA ALA A 575 -33.76 13.69 -3.36
C ALA A 575 -34.54 12.39 -3.53
N ILE A 576 -35.85 12.46 -3.79
CA ILE A 576 -36.68 11.27 -4.03
C ILE A 576 -36.24 10.52 -5.31
N SER A 577 -35.95 11.26 -6.39
CA SER A 577 -35.48 10.68 -7.65
C SER A 577 -34.17 9.90 -7.47
N CYS A 578 -33.22 10.46 -6.73
CA CYS A 578 -31.87 9.93 -6.50
C CYS A 578 -31.80 8.71 -5.57
N ARG A 579 -32.86 8.38 -4.79
CA ARG A 579 -32.83 7.25 -3.83
C ARG A 579 -32.48 5.93 -4.54
N SER A 580 -31.24 5.50 -4.47
CA SER A 580 -30.81 4.20 -4.96
C SER A 580 -31.41 3.10 -4.08
N SER A 581 -32.04 2.11 -4.69
CA SER A 581 -32.33 0.84 -4.03
C SER A 581 -31.00 0.09 -3.91
N ILE A 582 -30.30 0.25 -2.78
CA ILE A 582 -29.19 -0.65 -2.42
C ILE A 582 -29.78 -1.91 -1.82
#